data_AF-A0A497HX14-F1
#
_entry.id   AF-A0A497HX14-F1
#
_cell.length_a   1.000
_cell.length_b   1.000
_cell.length_c   1.000
_cell.angle_alpha   90.00
_cell.angle_beta   90.00
_cell.angle_gamma   90.00
#
_symmetry.space_group_name_H-M   'P 1'
#
loop_
_entity.id
_entity.type
_entity.pdbx_description
1 polymer ?
#
loop_
_entity_poly.entity_id
_entity_poly.type
_entity_poly.pdbx_seq_one_letter_code
_entity_poly.pdbx_strand_id
1 'polypeptide(L)'
;MAGRTARPAEQKLSLNDFYVIFSGMRGVRREALEAIYGAGYDTVEKLQNATIEELIKIKGVGEKVAEKVIARAKEYGGGRLEEILLTIPRLRRDVVQEIINRYPTEESLRGATVEELMEIRGVGRSLAQKILEAVEAEKAPEEAAAPEAVELSFEEFSELFRDIPGVTRQTLKTLYENGINTVEKIAGSAVEDLSRFRGIGEKTALRLINRAEDILKVTFGGEERLPELKDILLAIPRMRKDVAERILQRYPDLNSIKDVTEKELMEIEGVGKNLAAKVMEAVRAYTVPKEETPEVTPEAEEKKEEAAEEEVKQKGPGAVSAIIQNIKGVLGKIKGIIFPNKSKVKEKVEEKGEREGEGKKPQSLEEIEGLSEEIIKKLKESGYRDIDELKEATVEDLIMIEGIDEEMAKRILGSI
;
A
#
# COMPACT_ATOMS: atom_id res chain seq x y z
N MET A 1 20.92 22.72 54.62
CA MET A 1 19.96 23.66 54.00
C MET A 1 19.69 23.19 52.58
N ALA A 2 18.41 23.16 52.21
CA ALA A 2 17.91 22.58 50.98
C ALA A 2 18.42 23.31 49.72
N GLY A 3 18.95 22.55 48.77
CA GLY A 3 19.04 22.95 47.37
C GLY A 3 18.07 22.08 46.58
N ARG A 4 16.75 22.37 46.71
CA ARG A 4 15.75 21.85 45.77
C ARG A 4 16.17 22.35 44.39
N THR A 5 16.77 21.49 43.57
CA THR A 5 16.90 21.75 42.14
C THR A 5 15.47 21.85 41.62
N ALA A 6 15.09 23.06 41.27
CA ALA A 6 13.77 23.35 40.75
C ALA A 6 13.49 22.42 39.56
N ARG A 7 12.36 21.72 39.62
CA ARG A 7 11.79 21.02 38.46
C ARG A 7 11.75 22.03 37.29
N PRO A 8 12.27 21.69 36.10
CA PRO A 8 12.07 22.54 34.93
C PRO A 8 10.56 22.68 34.72
N ALA A 9 10.11 23.92 34.51
CA ALA A 9 8.71 24.30 34.55
C ALA A 9 7.88 23.44 33.58
N GLU A 10 6.76 22.92 34.08
CA GLU A 10 5.67 22.29 33.30
C GLU A 10 5.37 23.17 32.09
N GLN A 11 5.88 22.81 30.91
CA GLN A 11 5.72 23.65 29.73
C GLN A 11 4.30 23.45 29.22
N LYS A 12 3.44 24.39 29.62
CA LYS A 12 2.05 24.47 29.20
C LYS A 12 1.96 24.40 27.68
N LEU A 13 1.24 23.41 27.16
CA LEU A 13 0.96 23.32 25.72
C LEU A 13 0.12 24.51 25.30
N SER A 14 0.34 25.04 24.10
CA SER A 14 -0.66 25.93 23.51
C SER A 14 -1.96 25.15 23.29
N LEU A 15 -3.10 25.82 23.27
CA LEU A 15 -4.36 25.15 23.00
C LEU A 15 -4.35 24.47 21.61
N ASN A 16 -3.62 25.03 20.65
CA ASN A 16 -3.47 24.44 19.33
C ASN A 16 -2.65 23.14 19.37
N ASP A 17 -1.52 23.12 20.08
CA ASP A 17 -0.70 21.90 20.22
C ASP A 17 -1.48 20.82 20.99
N PHE A 18 -2.23 21.22 22.01
CA PHE A 18 -3.14 20.33 22.72
C PHE A 18 -4.17 19.69 21.77
N TYR A 19 -4.70 20.45 20.82
CA TYR A 19 -5.59 19.88 19.80
C TYR A 19 -4.90 18.96 18.84
N VAL A 20 -3.70 19.30 18.36
CA VAL A 20 -2.94 18.41 17.46
C VAL A 20 -2.76 17.04 18.10
N ILE A 21 -2.49 17.00 19.41
CA ILE A 21 -2.24 15.74 20.15
C ILE A 21 -3.51 14.92 20.38
N PHE A 22 -4.60 15.59 20.79
CA PHE A 22 -5.78 14.90 21.33
C PHE A 22 -7.04 14.97 20.44
N SER A 23 -7.01 15.74 19.34
CA SER A 23 -8.12 15.77 18.37
C SER A 23 -8.13 14.52 17.49
N GLY A 24 -9.21 14.31 16.73
CA GLY A 24 -9.36 13.16 15.83
C GLY A 24 -9.71 11.83 16.52
N MET A 25 -9.60 11.74 17.86
CA MET A 25 -10.02 10.56 18.60
C MET A 25 -11.54 10.35 18.52
N ARG A 26 -11.99 9.18 18.05
CA ARG A 26 -13.42 8.83 17.92
C ARG A 26 -14.16 9.07 19.24
N GLY A 27 -15.16 9.95 19.22
CA GLY A 27 -16.00 10.26 20.39
C GLY A 27 -15.38 11.22 21.40
N VAL A 28 -14.19 11.77 21.12
CA VAL A 28 -13.61 12.89 21.85
C VAL A 28 -13.96 14.17 21.08
N ARG A 29 -14.81 15.00 21.68
CA ARG A 29 -15.25 16.26 21.06
C ARG A 29 -14.33 17.41 21.45
N ARG A 30 -14.28 18.43 20.61
CA ARG A 30 -13.49 19.64 20.82
C ARG A 30 -13.78 20.28 22.18
N GLU A 31 -15.06 20.41 22.55
CA GLU A 31 -15.49 21.04 23.79
C GLU A 31 -15.01 20.28 25.03
N ALA A 32 -14.88 18.94 24.93
CA ALA A 32 -14.32 18.14 26.03
C ALA A 32 -12.82 18.41 26.20
N LEU A 33 -12.07 18.58 25.11
CA LEU A 33 -10.66 18.95 25.14
C LEU A 33 -10.45 20.37 25.69
N GLU A 34 -11.29 21.33 25.30
CA GLU A 34 -11.27 22.69 25.88
C GLU A 34 -11.55 22.67 27.38
N ALA A 35 -12.50 21.85 27.82
CA ALA A 35 -12.83 21.71 29.23
C ALA A 35 -11.67 21.07 30.02
N ILE A 36 -11.01 20.06 29.47
CA ILE A 36 -9.82 19.40 30.08
C ILE A 36 -8.67 20.40 30.19
N TYR A 37 -8.37 21.11 29.10
CA TYR A 37 -7.33 22.13 29.05
C TYR A 37 -7.63 23.28 30.03
N GLY A 38 -8.87 23.77 30.03
CA GLY A 38 -9.35 24.84 30.91
C GLY A 38 -9.37 24.44 32.40
N ALA A 39 -9.51 23.15 32.70
CA ALA A 39 -9.40 22.60 34.05
C ALA A 39 -7.94 22.49 34.56
N GLY A 40 -6.96 22.87 33.74
CA GLY A 40 -5.55 22.91 34.12
C GLY A 40 -4.76 21.66 33.73
N TYR A 41 -5.36 20.71 33.01
CA TYR A 41 -4.68 19.57 32.38
C TYR A 41 -4.11 19.99 31.03
N ASP A 42 -3.25 21.00 31.04
CA ASP A 42 -2.69 21.67 29.87
C ASP A 42 -1.31 21.15 29.45
N THR A 43 -0.89 20.01 29.99
CA THR A 43 0.35 19.32 29.60
C THR A 43 0.11 17.82 29.46
N VAL A 44 0.93 17.16 28.63
CA VAL A 44 0.91 15.69 28.49
C VAL A 44 1.17 15.03 29.84
N GLU A 45 2.16 15.48 30.60
CA GLU A 45 2.52 14.93 31.91
C GLU A 45 1.36 14.99 32.92
N LYS A 46 0.59 16.08 32.95
CA LYS A 46 -0.59 16.19 33.83
C LYS A 46 -1.66 15.18 33.44
N LEU A 47 -1.84 14.92 32.15
CA LEU A 47 -2.80 13.93 31.66
C LEU A 47 -2.32 12.49 31.85
N GLN A 48 -1.01 12.23 31.77
CA GLN A 48 -0.44 10.92 32.08
C GLN A 48 -0.65 10.51 33.53
N ASN A 49 -0.52 11.49 34.42
CA ASN A 49 -0.69 11.31 35.87
C ASN A 49 -2.14 11.50 36.34
N ALA A 50 -3.04 11.95 35.47
CA ALA A 50 -4.45 12.10 35.79
C ALA A 50 -5.13 10.74 35.98
N THR A 51 -6.07 10.69 36.92
CA THR A 51 -6.98 9.56 37.06
C THR A 51 -8.27 9.78 36.27
N ILE A 52 -8.93 8.68 35.90
CA ILE A 52 -10.24 8.73 35.24
C ILE A 52 -11.26 9.49 36.12
N GLU A 53 -11.24 9.27 37.43
CA GLU A 53 -12.13 9.93 38.40
C GLU A 53 -11.93 11.44 38.45
N GLU A 54 -10.70 11.92 38.30
CA GLU A 54 -10.40 13.36 38.27
C GLU A 54 -10.92 14.00 36.99
N LEU A 55 -10.74 13.35 35.83
CA LEU A 55 -11.20 13.89 34.56
C LEU A 55 -12.72 13.85 34.41
N ILE A 56 -13.41 12.84 34.96
CA ILE A 56 -14.89 12.76 34.93
C ILE A 56 -15.54 13.90 35.72
N LYS A 57 -14.86 14.49 36.72
CA LYS A 57 -15.37 15.66 37.45
C LYS A 57 -15.48 16.91 36.55
N ILE A 58 -14.82 16.91 35.40
CA ILE A 58 -14.86 18.01 34.43
C ILE A 58 -16.15 17.91 33.62
N LYS A 59 -16.95 18.97 33.65
CA LYS A 59 -18.22 19.04 32.93
C LYS A 59 -17.99 18.85 31.43
N GLY A 60 -18.63 17.83 30.85
CA GLY A 60 -18.51 17.50 29.43
C GLY A 60 -17.51 16.38 29.11
N VAL A 61 -16.78 15.88 30.12
CA VAL A 61 -15.88 14.74 29.99
C VAL A 61 -16.56 13.50 30.57
N GLY A 62 -16.76 12.48 29.72
CA GLY A 62 -17.25 11.16 30.15
C GLY A 62 -16.10 10.18 30.38
N GLU A 63 -16.38 9.07 31.05
CA GLU A 63 -15.41 8.00 31.35
C GLU A 63 -14.59 7.55 30.13
N LYS A 64 -15.27 7.27 29.01
CA LYS A 64 -14.61 6.90 27.75
C LYS A 64 -13.72 8.00 27.16
N VAL A 65 -14.01 9.27 27.43
CA VAL A 65 -13.16 10.39 26.99
C VAL A 65 -11.94 10.48 27.89
N ALA A 66 -12.14 10.38 29.20
CA ALA A 66 -11.05 10.36 30.17
C ALA A 66 -10.05 9.23 29.90
N GLU A 67 -10.53 8.00 29.70
CA GLU A 67 -9.70 6.85 29.35
C GLU A 67 -8.86 7.10 28.09
N LYS A 68 -9.49 7.60 27.02
CA LYS A 68 -8.81 7.84 25.74
C LYS A 68 -7.77 8.93 25.83
N VAL A 69 -8.08 10.04 26.51
CA VAL A 69 -7.14 11.16 26.66
C VAL A 69 -5.94 10.74 27.51
N ILE A 70 -6.16 9.99 28.60
CA ILE A 70 -5.07 9.44 29.43
C ILE A 70 -4.24 8.43 28.62
N ALA A 71 -4.87 7.50 27.91
CA ALA A 71 -4.18 6.52 27.08
C ALA A 71 -3.32 7.20 26.01
N ARG A 72 -3.91 8.18 25.29
CA ARG A 72 -3.20 8.96 24.29
C ARG A 72 -2.05 9.75 24.90
N ALA A 73 -2.22 10.34 26.09
CA ALA A 73 -1.14 11.04 26.78
C ALA A 73 -0.01 10.10 27.18
N LYS A 74 -0.31 8.86 27.57
CA LYS A 74 0.70 7.83 27.88
C LYS A 74 1.46 7.38 26.63
N GLU A 75 0.77 7.25 25.49
CA GLU A 75 1.43 7.02 24.19
C GLU A 75 2.34 8.19 23.80
N TYR A 76 1.91 9.42 24.09
CA TYR A 76 2.59 10.64 23.65
C TYR A 76 3.82 11.02 24.48
N GLY A 77 3.97 10.50 25.70
CA GLY A 77 5.12 10.80 26.55
C GLY A 77 5.84 9.53 26.97
N GLY A 78 6.83 9.15 26.18
CA GLY A 78 7.93 8.31 26.64
C GLY A 78 7.77 6.80 26.48
N GLY A 79 6.74 6.26 25.82
CA GLY A 79 6.73 4.80 25.55
C GLY A 79 7.80 4.44 24.52
N ARG A 80 7.59 4.87 23.28
CA ARG A 80 8.39 4.44 22.14
C ARG A 80 9.79 5.08 22.09
N LEU A 81 9.87 6.39 22.32
CA LEU A 81 11.15 7.09 22.31
C LEU A 81 12.08 6.61 23.44
N GLU A 82 11.54 6.38 24.65
CA GLU A 82 12.35 5.84 25.76
C GLU A 82 12.85 4.43 25.42
N GLU A 83 12.00 3.57 24.83
CA GLU A 83 12.38 2.24 24.37
C GLU A 83 13.56 2.29 23.38
N ILE A 84 13.47 3.14 22.34
CA ILE A 84 14.54 3.31 21.35
C ILE A 84 15.83 3.79 22.02
N LEU A 85 15.75 4.82 22.86
CA LEU A 85 16.92 5.37 23.54
C LEU A 85 17.57 4.34 24.49
N LEU A 86 16.77 3.50 25.16
CA LEU A 86 17.27 2.42 26.02
C LEU A 86 18.00 1.31 25.24
N THR A 87 17.75 1.15 23.94
CA THR A 87 18.52 0.21 23.11
C THR A 87 19.94 0.72 22.78
N ILE A 88 20.21 2.01 22.93
CA ILE A 88 21.49 2.61 22.54
C ILE A 88 22.57 2.25 23.58
N PRO A 89 23.62 1.50 23.19
CA PRO A 89 24.66 1.12 24.13
C PRO A 89 25.38 2.35 24.71
N ARG A 90 25.57 2.33 26.04
CA ARG A 90 26.24 3.40 26.82
C ARG A 90 25.44 4.69 26.98
N LEU A 91 24.20 4.75 26.50
CA LEU A 91 23.29 5.83 26.85
C LEU A 91 22.79 5.59 28.29
N ARG A 92 23.08 6.53 29.19
CA ARG A 92 22.70 6.38 30.61
C ARG A 92 21.26 6.84 30.82
N ARG A 93 20.55 6.24 31.77
CA ARG A 93 19.13 6.52 32.04
C ARG A 93 18.84 7.98 32.41
N ASP A 94 19.76 8.64 33.12
CA ASP A 94 19.68 10.09 33.41
C ASP A 94 19.72 10.93 32.12
N VAL A 95 20.57 10.53 31.17
CA VAL A 95 20.70 11.18 29.86
C VAL A 95 19.48 10.88 28.97
N VAL A 96 18.94 9.65 29.02
CA VAL A 96 17.68 9.30 28.33
C VAL A 96 16.56 10.23 28.79
N GLN A 97 16.41 10.43 30.09
CA GLN A 97 15.37 11.32 30.62
C GLN A 97 15.60 12.77 30.20
N GLU A 98 16.85 13.24 30.18
CA GLU A 98 17.19 14.60 29.72
C GLU A 98 16.87 14.78 28.23
N ILE A 99 17.12 13.76 27.40
CA ILE A 99 16.75 13.74 25.98
C ILE A 99 15.22 13.77 25.83
N ILE A 100 14.47 12.92 26.52
CA ILE A 100 13.00 12.89 26.46
C ILE A 100 12.40 14.23 26.91
N ASN A 101 12.99 14.85 27.94
CA ASN A 101 12.50 16.14 28.42
C ASN A 101 12.73 17.27 27.39
N ARG A 102 13.85 17.23 26.65
CA ARG A 102 14.21 18.24 25.65
C ARG A 102 13.55 17.96 24.28
N TYR A 103 13.34 16.69 23.97
CA TYR A 103 12.77 16.16 22.74
C TYR A 103 11.72 15.11 23.10
N PRO A 104 10.49 15.53 23.44
CA PRO A 104 9.44 14.62 23.92
C PRO A 104 9.00 13.56 22.91
N THR A 105 9.23 13.80 21.63
CA THR A 105 8.83 12.92 20.53
C THR A 105 10.01 12.53 19.65
N GLU A 106 9.94 11.38 18.99
CA GLU A 106 10.92 10.97 17.98
C GLU A 106 11.07 12.03 16.89
N GLU A 107 9.98 12.63 16.43
CA GLU A 107 10.01 13.71 15.45
C GLU A 107 10.80 14.92 15.93
N SER A 108 10.58 15.35 17.19
CA SER A 108 11.33 16.45 17.79
C SER A 108 12.82 16.12 17.90
N LEU A 109 13.16 14.86 18.18
CA LEU A 109 14.54 14.39 18.26
C LEU A 109 15.20 14.25 16.89
N ARG A 110 14.46 13.85 15.84
CA ARG A 110 14.94 13.81 14.44
C ARG A 110 15.28 15.19 13.92
N GLY A 111 14.54 16.22 14.35
CA GLY A 111 14.83 17.61 14.02
C GLY A 111 16.07 18.17 14.73
N ALA A 112 16.64 17.45 15.70
CA ALA A 112 17.78 17.91 16.47
C ALA A 112 19.10 17.75 15.70
N THR A 113 20.02 18.68 15.89
CA THR A 113 21.39 18.56 15.37
C THR A 113 22.31 17.81 16.32
N VAL A 114 23.43 17.30 15.80
CA VAL A 114 24.48 16.68 16.63
C VAL A 114 24.99 17.68 17.67
N GLU A 115 25.12 18.94 17.29
CA GLU A 115 25.55 20.05 18.13
C GLU A 115 24.58 20.29 19.28
N GLU A 116 23.27 20.34 19.01
CA GLU A 116 22.24 20.51 20.03
C GLU A 116 22.18 19.33 21.02
N LEU A 117 22.37 18.10 20.53
CA LEU A 117 22.45 16.92 21.40
C LEU A 117 23.72 16.92 22.27
N MET A 118 24.83 17.45 21.77
CA MET A 118 26.07 17.57 22.55
C MET A 118 25.97 18.58 23.70
N GLU A 119 24.97 19.45 23.71
CA GLU A 119 24.69 20.32 24.87
C GLU A 119 24.17 19.53 26.08
N ILE A 120 23.62 18.33 25.86
CA ILE A 120 23.16 17.43 26.91
C ILE A 120 24.37 16.83 27.62
N ARG A 121 24.45 17.00 28.94
CA ARG A 121 25.64 16.61 29.71
C ARG A 121 25.85 15.09 29.69
N GLY A 122 26.92 14.65 29.03
CA GLY A 122 27.25 13.23 28.90
C GLY A 122 26.92 12.65 27.53
N VAL A 123 26.38 13.45 26.62
CA VAL A 123 26.28 13.15 25.20
C VAL A 123 27.50 13.70 24.48
N GLY A 124 28.40 12.82 24.06
CA GLY A 124 29.48 13.17 23.13
C GLY A 124 29.04 13.04 21.68
N ARG A 125 29.83 13.56 20.73
CA ARG A 125 29.54 13.50 19.29
C ARG A 125 29.14 12.10 18.79
N SER A 126 29.86 11.06 19.20
CA SER A 126 29.59 9.68 18.80
C SER A 126 28.28 9.12 19.39
N LEU A 127 27.86 9.59 20.57
CA LEU A 127 26.60 9.19 21.18
C LEU A 127 25.44 9.97 20.56
N ALA A 128 25.61 11.26 20.28
CA ALA A 128 24.65 12.08 19.54
C ALA A 128 24.34 11.49 18.15
N GLN A 129 25.37 11.09 17.40
CA GLN A 129 25.19 10.41 16.11
C GLN A 129 24.39 9.11 16.24
N LYS A 130 24.70 8.29 17.26
CA LYS A 130 23.95 7.05 17.51
C LYS A 130 22.51 7.28 17.95
N ILE A 131 22.24 8.37 18.66
CA ILE A 131 20.88 8.77 19.04
C ILE A 131 20.07 9.11 17.81
N LEU A 132 20.61 9.93 16.91
CA LEU A 132 19.94 10.25 15.64
C LEU A 132 19.80 9.00 14.76
N GLU A 133 20.87 8.22 14.61
CA GLU A 133 20.86 6.97 13.86
C GLU A 133 19.84 5.97 14.40
N ALA A 134 19.69 5.82 15.72
CA ALA A 134 18.69 4.91 16.31
C ALA A 134 17.25 5.32 16.00
N VAL A 135 16.99 6.63 15.88
CA VAL A 135 15.66 7.17 15.58
C VAL A 135 15.41 7.25 14.05
N GLU A 136 16.47 7.21 13.25
CA GLU A 136 16.44 7.13 11.78
C GLU A 136 16.39 5.68 11.25
N ALA A 137 17.13 4.75 11.86
CA ALA A 137 17.28 3.36 11.41
C ALA A 137 15.99 2.53 11.50
N GLU A 138 14.99 3.01 12.25
CA GLU A 138 13.66 2.40 12.31
C GLU A 138 12.69 2.90 11.21
N LYS A 139 13.14 3.73 10.26
CA LYS A 139 12.40 3.96 9.01
C LYS A 139 12.45 2.72 8.11
N ALA A 140 11.67 1.69 8.45
CA ALA A 140 10.94 0.81 7.51
C ALA A 140 10.05 -0.19 8.26
N PRO A 141 8.71 -0.20 8.08
CA PRO A 141 7.85 0.82 7.46
C PRO A 141 6.59 1.12 8.31
N GLU A 142 6.53 2.23 9.05
CA GLU A 142 5.24 2.67 9.61
C GLU A 142 5.00 4.19 9.67
N GLU A 143 5.88 5.02 9.10
CA GLU A 143 5.58 6.45 8.92
C GLU A 143 6.49 7.05 7.84
N ALA A 144 6.21 6.68 6.60
CA ALA A 144 6.35 7.67 5.55
C ALA A 144 5.32 8.74 5.88
N ALA A 145 5.78 9.97 6.11
CA ALA A 145 4.96 11.16 5.98
C ALA A 145 4.04 10.93 4.78
N ALA A 146 2.72 10.97 5.00
CA ALA A 146 1.80 11.10 3.89
C ALA A 146 2.35 12.27 3.05
N PRO A 147 2.76 12.08 1.78
CA PRO A 147 2.71 13.21 0.88
C PRO A 147 1.27 13.73 1.05
N GLU A 148 1.08 15.05 1.24
CA GLU A 148 -0.25 15.65 1.29
C GLU A 148 -1.14 14.88 0.33
N ALA A 149 -2.04 14.05 0.88
CA ALA A 149 -2.78 13.11 0.06
C ALA A 149 -3.57 14.02 -0.85
N VAL A 150 -3.19 14.05 -2.13
CA VAL A 150 -3.84 14.91 -3.12
C VAL A 150 -5.29 14.48 -3.07
N GLU A 151 -6.13 15.30 -2.43
CA GLU A 151 -7.54 14.98 -2.28
C GLU A 151 -8.09 14.96 -3.69
N LEU A 152 -8.22 13.74 -4.23
CA LEU A 152 -8.77 13.53 -5.55
C LEU A 152 -10.16 14.16 -5.53
N SER A 153 -10.50 14.92 -6.56
CA SER A 153 -11.89 15.30 -6.73
C SER A 153 -12.76 14.04 -6.84
N PHE A 154 -14.04 14.14 -6.48
CA PHE A 154 -14.94 13.00 -6.59
C PHE A 154 -14.97 12.41 -8.01
N GLU A 155 -14.78 13.23 -9.05
CA GLU A 155 -14.76 12.78 -10.44
C GLU A 155 -13.50 11.95 -10.75
N GLU A 156 -12.33 12.37 -10.27
CA GLU A 156 -11.07 11.62 -10.42
C GLU A 156 -11.09 10.33 -9.62
N PHE A 157 -11.57 10.40 -8.37
CA PHE A 157 -11.77 9.23 -7.53
C PHE A 157 -12.77 8.25 -8.17
N SER A 158 -13.88 8.74 -8.69
CA SER A 158 -14.90 7.89 -9.33
C SER A 158 -14.35 7.20 -10.58
N GLU A 159 -13.53 7.87 -11.38
CA GLU A 159 -12.96 7.28 -12.61
C GLU A 159 -12.01 6.12 -12.34
N LEU A 160 -11.27 6.12 -11.21
CA LEU A 160 -10.32 5.06 -10.88
C LEU A 160 -10.97 3.70 -10.59
N PHE A 161 -12.21 3.72 -10.09
CA PHE A 161 -12.92 2.56 -9.58
C PHE A 161 -14.22 2.22 -10.34
N ARG A 162 -14.61 3.02 -11.34
CA ARG A 162 -15.87 2.81 -12.11
C ARG A 162 -15.93 1.48 -12.87
N ASP A 163 -14.79 0.93 -13.24
CA ASP A 163 -14.71 -0.30 -14.03
C ASP A 163 -14.78 -1.58 -13.17
N ILE A 164 -14.94 -1.44 -11.84
CA ILE A 164 -15.09 -2.60 -10.94
C ILE A 164 -16.53 -3.13 -11.00
N PRO A 165 -16.73 -4.42 -11.32
CA PRO A 165 -18.05 -5.03 -11.29
C PRO A 165 -18.67 -4.97 -9.88
N GLY A 166 -19.89 -4.43 -9.80
CA GLY A 166 -20.63 -4.26 -8.55
C GLY A 166 -20.33 -2.97 -7.79
N VAL A 167 -19.44 -2.10 -8.30
CA VAL A 167 -19.21 -0.76 -7.76
C VAL A 167 -20.03 0.25 -8.55
N THR A 168 -20.94 0.94 -7.89
CA THR A 168 -21.74 2.01 -8.52
C THR A 168 -21.20 3.40 -8.15
N ARG A 169 -21.50 4.41 -8.96
CA ARG A 169 -21.16 5.81 -8.64
C ARG A 169 -21.67 6.25 -7.26
N GLN A 170 -22.84 5.76 -6.85
CA GLN A 170 -23.40 6.04 -5.53
C GLN A 170 -22.63 5.35 -4.39
N THR A 171 -22.09 4.16 -4.66
CA THR A 171 -21.19 3.44 -3.74
C THR A 171 -19.89 4.22 -3.53
N LEU A 172 -19.28 4.70 -4.63
CA LEU A 172 -18.08 5.53 -4.58
C LEU A 172 -18.34 6.87 -3.89
N LYS A 173 -19.50 7.49 -4.13
CA LYS A 173 -19.90 8.72 -3.44
C LYS A 173 -20.01 8.52 -1.94
N THR A 174 -20.58 7.39 -1.51
CA THR A 174 -20.69 7.04 -0.09
C THR A 174 -19.31 6.86 0.54
N LEU A 175 -18.38 6.16 -0.12
CA LEU A 175 -17.00 6.03 0.37
C LEU A 175 -16.30 7.40 0.49
N TYR A 176 -16.44 8.22 -0.56
CA TYR A 176 -15.83 9.55 -0.64
C TYR A 176 -16.31 10.48 0.47
N GLU A 177 -17.63 10.58 0.69
CA GLU A 177 -18.24 11.40 1.74
C GLU A 177 -17.91 10.91 3.16
N ASN A 178 -17.59 9.62 3.31
CA ASN A 178 -17.14 9.05 4.59
C ASN A 178 -15.61 9.14 4.79
N GLY A 179 -14.91 9.91 3.96
CA GLY A 179 -13.49 10.18 4.10
C GLY A 179 -12.57 9.09 3.53
N ILE A 180 -13.13 8.07 2.86
CA ILE A 180 -12.39 7.08 2.05
C ILE A 180 -12.32 7.63 0.62
N ASN A 181 -11.54 8.70 0.47
CA ASN A 181 -11.46 9.52 -0.73
C ASN A 181 -10.11 9.39 -1.47
N THR A 182 -9.26 8.46 -1.06
CA THR A 182 -7.96 8.22 -1.70
C THR A 182 -7.73 6.73 -1.94
N VAL A 183 -6.82 6.43 -2.87
CA VAL A 183 -6.49 5.06 -3.25
C VAL A 183 -5.80 4.33 -2.08
N GLU A 184 -4.93 5.02 -1.36
CA GLU A 184 -4.21 4.54 -0.17
C GLU A 184 -5.18 4.13 0.93
N LYS A 185 -6.22 4.94 1.18
CA LYS A 185 -7.24 4.62 2.19
C LYS A 185 -8.05 3.39 1.81
N ILE A 186 -8.35 3.18 0.53
CA ILE A 186 -9.05 1.97 0.07
C ILE A 186 -8.14 0.74 0.22
N ALA A 187 -6.88 0.83 -0.24
CA ALA A 187 -5.92 -0.28 -0.16
C ALA A 187 -5.63 -0.69 1.31
N GLY A 188 -5.56 0.29 2.22
CA GLY A 188 -5.35 0.05 3.65
C GLY A 188 -6.61 -0.31 4.44
N SER A 189 -7.79 -0.37 3.80
CA SER A 189 -9.03 -0.72 4.49
C SER A 189 -9.22 -2.23 4.60
N ALA A 190 -9.76 -2.71 5.73
CA ALA A 190 -10.19 -4.09 5.86
C ALA A 190 -11.47 -4.36 5.02
N VAL A 191 -11.63 -5.61 4.56
CA VAL A 191 -12.81 -6.05 3.80
C VAL A 191 -14.09 -5.81 4.60
N GLU A 192 -14.04 -6.08 5.91
CA GLU A 192 -15.15 -5.91 6.84
C GLU A 192 -15.54 -4.44 7.01
N ASP A 193 -14.57 -3.53 6.98
CA ASP A 193 -14.83 -2.10 7.15
C ASP A 193 -15.46 -1.49 5.90
N LEU A 194 -15.02 -1.90 4.70
CA LEU A 194 -15.66 -1.49 3.45
C LEU A 194 -17.04 -2.12 3.27
N SER A 195 -17.24 -3.35 3.72
CA SER A 195 -18.53 -4.05 3.61
C SER A 195 -19.64 -3.47 4.50
N ARG A 196 -19.30 -2.57 5.43
CA ARG A 196 -20.30 -1.82 6.23
C ARG A 196 -21.01 -0.74 5.42
N PHE A 197 -20.45 -0.30 4.30
CA PHE A 197 -21.09 0.70 3.46
C PHE A 197 -22.18 0.08 2.61
N ARG A 198 -23.35 0.73 2.58
CA ARG A 198 -24.49 0.27 1.80
C ARG A 198 -24.12 0.15 0.32
N GLY A 199 -24.30 -1.04 -0.25
CA GLY A 199 -23.96 -1.32 -1.65
C GLY A 199 -22.59 -1.97 -1.85
N ILE A 200 -21.81 -2.19 -0.78
CA ILE A 200 -20.54 -2.92 -0.81
C ILE A 200 -20.71 -4.26 -0.09
N GLY A 201 -20.64 -5.36 -0.84
CA GLY A 201 -20.47 -6.70 -0.24
C GLY A 201 -18.99 -7.06 -0.13
N GLU A 202 -18.67 -8.12 0.62
CA GLU A 202 -17.28 -8.59 0.84
C GLU A 202 -16.49 -8.77 -0.46
N LYS A 203 -17.12 -9.34 -1.49
CA LYS A 203 -16.50 -9.52 -2.81
C LYS A 203 -16.22 -8.18 -3.52
N THR A 204 -17.10 -7.20 -3.34
CA THR A 204 -16.93 -5.85 -3.90
C THR A 204 -15.84 -5.08 -3.15
N ALA A 205 -15.82 -5.19 -1.81
CA ALA A 205 -14.77 -4.64 -0.96
C ALA A 205 -13.39 -5.18 -1.35
N LEU A 206 -13.26 -6.50 -1.54
CA LEU A 206 -12.00 -7.11 -1.96
C LEU A 206 -11.54 -6.61 -3.33
N ARG A 207 -12.47 -6.44 -4.29
CA ARG A 207 -12.14 -5.88 -5.61
C ARG A 207 -11.70 -4.43 -5.54
N LEU A 208 -12.32 -3.62 -4.67
CA LEU A 208 -11.92 -2.23 -4.42
C LEU A 208 -10.49 -2.17 -3.85
N ILE A 209 -10.18 -2.99 -2.86
CA ILE A 209 -8.84 -3.08 -2.24
C ILE A 209 -7.80 -3.50 -3.28
N ASN A 210 -8.01 -4.62 -3.97
CA ASN A 210 -7.06 -5.11 -4.97
C ASN A 210 -6.82 -4.08 -6.09
N ARG A 211 -7.89 -3.43 -6.56
CA ARG A 211 -7.77 -2.36 -7.56
C ARG A 211 -6.96 -1.19 -7.04
N ALA A 212 -7.19 -0.79 -5.79
CA ALA A 212 -6.46 0.30 -5.16
C ALA A 212 -4.97 -0.05 -5.00
N GLU A 213 -4.66 -1.25 -4.53
CA GLU A 213 -3.28 -1.75 -4.46
C GLU A 213 -2.60 -1.74 -5.83
N ASP A 214 -3.29 -2.19 -6.88
CA ASP A 214 -2.73 -2.19 -8.23
C ASP A 214 -2.47 -0.78 -8.76
N ILE A 215 -3.35 0.18 -8.46
CA ILE A 215 -3.11 1.59 -8.77
C ILE A 215 -1.90 2.11 -8.01
N LEU A 216 -1.74 1.78 -6.71
CA LEU A 216 -0.57 2.20 -5.92
C LEU A 216 0.73 1.58 -6.41
N LYS A 217 0.71 0.30 -6.79
CA LYS A 217 1.85 -0.39 -7.43
C LYS A 217 2.30 0.32 -8.71
N VAL A 218 1.35 0.86 -9.48
CA VAL A 218 1.63 1.60 -10.72
C VAL A 218 2.04 3.06 -10.45
N THR A 219 1.50 3.71 -9.41
CA THR A 219 1.65 5.16 -9.16
C THR A 219 2.84 5.49 -8.26
N PHE A 220 3.12 4.66 -7.26
CA PHE A 220 4.22 4.82 -6.30
C PHE A 220 5.32 3.77 -6.49
N GLY A 221 5.25 2.96 -7.54
CA GLY A 221 6.27 2.00 -7.97
C GLY A 221 7.56 2.64 -8.49
N GLY A 222 8.03 3.70 -7.84
CA GLY A 222 9.42 4.16 -7.86
C GLY A 222 10.28 3.26 -6.98
N GLU A 223 10.29 1.98 -7.29
CA GLU A 223 11.30 0.97 -7.03
C GLU A 223 10.76 -0.28 -7.75
N GLU A 224 11.31 -0.60 -8.91
CA GLU A 224 11.39 -2.01 -9.30
C GLU A 224 12.15 -2.66 -8.15
N ARG A 225 11.45 -3.19 -7.14
CA ARG A 225 12.05 -4.13 -6.21
C ARG A 225 12.43 -5.29 -7.10
N LEU A 226 13.69 -5.32 -7.53
CA LEU A 226 14.24 -6.39 -8.34
C LEU A 226 13.79 -7.67 -7.64
N PRO A 227 13.10 -8.58 -8.36
CA PRO A 227 12.53 -9.75 -7.72
C PRO A 227 13.62 -10.43 -6.90
N GLU A 228 13.31 -10.76 -5.64
CA GLU A 228 14.32 -11.36 -4.77
C GLU A 228 14.83 -12.64 -5.45
N LEU A 229 16.10 -12.98 -5.25
CA LEU A 229 16.67 -14.18 -5.87
C LEU A 229 15.81 -15.43 -5.62
N LYS A 230 15.17 -15.49 -4.45
CA LYS A 230 14.20 -16.53 -4.09
C LYS A 230 13.04 -16.63 -5.07
N ASP A 231 12.43 -15.51 -5.43
CA ASP A 231 11.28 -15.47 -6.35
C ASP A 231 11.70 -15.86 -7.76
N ILE A 232 12.88 -15.40 -8.19
CA ILE A 232 13.47 -15.76 -9.49
C ILE A 232 13.72 -17.28 -9.55
N LEU A 233 14.31 -17.87 -8.50
CA LEU A 233 14.58 -19.30 -8.45
C LEU A 233 13.30 -20.14 -8.46
N LEU A 234 12.29 -19.74 -7.68
CA LEU A 234 11.02 -20.47 -7.60
C LEU A 234 10.20 -20.37 -8.89
N ALA A 235 10.42 -19.35 -9.72
CA ALA A 235 9.81 -19.23 -11.03
C ALA A 235 10.42 -20.19 -12.09
N ILE A 236 11.62 -20.74 -11.86
CA ILE A 236 12.29 -21.62 -12.83
C ILE A 236 11.53 -22.95 -12.96
N PRO A 237 11.09 -23.35 -14.17
CA PRO A 237 10.38 -24.61 -14.36
C PRO A 237 11.22 -25.81 -13.93
N ARG A 238 10.63 -26.68 -13.10
CA ARG A 238 11.25 -27.87 -12.48
C ARG A 238 12.28 -27.56 -11.39
N MET A 239 12.37 -26.31 -10.92
CA MET A 239 13.06 -26.00 -9.67
C MET A 239 12.31 -26.64 -8.50
N ARG A 240 13.01 -27.43 -7.68
CA ARG A 240 12.45 -27.93 -6.43
C ARG A 240 12.80 -26.96 -5.29
N LYS A 241 11.89 -26.82 -4.32
CA LYS A 241 12.04 -25.89 -3.21
C LYS A 241 13.31 -26.13 -2.38
N ASP A 242 13.64 -27.40 -2.11
CA ASP A 242 14.85 -27.82 -1.40
C ASP A 242 16.14 -27.42 -2.14
N VAL A 243 16.13 -27.52 -3.48
CA VAL A 243 17.27 -27.13 -4.32
C VAL A 243 17.41 -25.61 -4.36
N ALA A 244 16.31 -24.85 -4.46
CA ALA A 244 16.32 -23.39 -4.39
C ALA A 244 16.86 -22.89 -3.03
N GLU A 245 16.46 -23.52 -1.92
CA GLU A 245 16.98 -23.18 -0.59
C GLU A 245 18.48 -23.44 -0.46
N ARG A 246 19.01 -24.53 -1.04
CA ARG A 246 20.47 -24.79 -1.08
C ARG A 246 21.23 -23.75 -1.90
N ILE A 247 20.65 -23.28 -3.01
CA ILE A 247 21.21 -22.19 -3.81
C ILE A 247 21.23 -20.90 -2.98
N LEU A 248 20.12 -20.55 -2.33
CA LEU A 248 20.02 -19.36 -1.47
C LEU A 248 20.95 -19.40 -0.26
N GLN A 249 21.21 -20.58 0.30
CA GLN A 249 22.14 -20.72 1.42
C GLN A 249 23.58 -20.40 1.01
N ARG A 250 23.98 -20.71 -0.23
CA ARG A 250 25.32 -20.41 -0.77
C ARG A 250 25.39 -19.02 -1.40
N TYR A 251 24.29 -18.55 -1.97
CA TYR A 251 24.14 -17.27 -2.66
C TYR A 251 22.86 -16.57 -2.19
N PRO A 252 22.94 -15.74 -1.12
CA PRO A 252 21.75 -15.18 -0.49
C PRO A 252 20.96 -14.19 -1.35
N ASP A 253 21.63 -13.55 -2.31
CA ASP A 253 21.07 -12.44 -3.09
C ASP A 253 21.55 -12.44 -4.55
N LEU A 254 20.91 -11.59 -5.38
CA LEU A 254 21.24 -11.47 -6.80
C LEU A 254 22.71 -11.07 -7.05
N ASN A 255 23.29 -10.23 -6.19
CA ASN A 255 24.66 -9.79 -6.34
C ASN A 255 25.67 -10.92 -6.10
N SER A 256 25.34 -11.86 -5.21
CA SER A 256 26.19 -13.02 -4.90
C SER A 256 26.19 -14.08 -6.00
N ILE A 257 25.14 -14.15 -6.84
CA ILE A 257 24.98 -15.18 -7.87
C ILE A 257 25.26 -14.68 -9.31
N LYS A 258 25.24 -13.37 -9.57
CA LYS A 258 25.32 -12.79 -10.93
C LYS A 258 26.56 -13.20 -11.74
N ASP A 259 27.69 -13.40 -11.07
CA ASP A 259 28.98 -13.72 -11.69
C ASP A 259 29.36 -15.20 -11.56
N VAL A 260 28.45 -16.03 -11.04
CA VAL A 260 28.71 -17.45 -10.80
C VAL A 260 28.66 -18.24 -12.11
N THR A 261 29.60 -19.18 -12.24
CA THR A 261 29.71 -20.05 -13.42
C THR A 261 28.79 -21.27 -13.34
N GLU A 262 28.46 -21.86 -14.49
CA GLU A 262 27.69 -23.11 -14.58
C GLU A 262 28.31 -24.23 -13.71
N LYS A 263 29.65 -24.30 -13.67
CA LYS A 263 30.38 -25.32 -12.92
C LYS A 263 30.20 -25.15 -11.41
N GLU A 264 30.27 -23.92 -10.91
CA GLU A 264 30.08 -23.60 -9.49
C GLU A 264 28.64 -23.87 -9.03
N LEU A 265 27.64 -23.59 -9.87
CA LEU A 265 26.25 -23.98 -9.59
C LEU A 265 26.07 -25.50 -9.55
N MET A 266 26.74 -26.24 -10.43
CA MET A 266 26.69 -27.71 -10.45
C MET A 266 27.34 -28.39 -9.26
N GLU A 267 28.15 -27.69 -8.46
CA GLU A 267 28.65 -28.21 -7.18
C GLU A 267 27.55 -28.33 -6.11
N ILE A 268 26.42 -27.63 -6.30
CA ILE A 268 25.28 -27.70 -5.39
C ILE A 268 24.49 -28.98 -5.66
N GLU A 269 24.36 -29.81 -4.64
CA GLU A 269 23.63 -31.08 -4.73
C GLU A 269 22.18 -30.85 -5.18
N GLY A 270 21.80 -31.44 -6.31
CA GLY A 270 20.49 -31.28 -6.94
C GLY A 270 20.45 -30.28 -8.11
N VAL A 271 21.56 -29.56 -8.36
CA VAL A 271 21.70 -28.66 -9.51
C VAL A 271 22.44 -29.37 -10.65
N GLY A 272 21.69 -29.86 -11.62
CA GLY A 272 22.25 -30.43 -12.86
C GLY A 272 22.54 -29.35 -13.90
N LYS A 273 23.31 -29.72 -14.95
CA LYS A 273 23.69 -28.85 -16.08
C LYS A 273 22.56 -27.96 -16.62
N ASN A 274 21.40 -28.58 -16.90
CA ASN A 274 20.24 -27.88 -17.45
C ASN A 274 19.58 -26.91 -16.46
N LEU A 275 19.64 -27.19 -15.16
CA LEU A 275 19.09 -26.31 -14.13
C LEU A 275 20.04 -25.13 -13.89
N ALA A 276 21.36 -25.39 -13.83
CA ALA A 276 22.39 -24.36 -13.73
C ALA A 276 22.28 -23.32 -14.87
N ALA A 277 22.12 -23.78 -16.12
CA ALA A 277 21.93 -22.91 -17.27
C ALA A 277 20.70 -22.00 -17.12
N LYS A 278 19.55 -22.57 -16.69
CA LYS A 278 18.31 -21.80 -16.46
C LYS A 278 18.42 -20.82 -15.30
N VAL A 279 19.16 -21.17 -14.25
CA VAL A 279 19.44 -20.25 -13.13
C VAL A 279 20.25 -19.07 -13.62
N MET A 280 21.33 -19.29 -14.38
CA MET A 280 22.12 -18.20 -14.95
C MET A 280 21.29 -17.33 -15.92
N GLU A 281 20.46 -17.95 -16.77
CA GLU A 281 19.56 -17.22 -17.69
C GLU A 281 18.56 -16.34 -16.92
N ALA A 282 17.91 -16.91 -15.90
CA ALA A 282 16.95 -16.20 -15.07
C ALA A 282 17.61 -15.05 -14.29
N VAL A 283 18.80 -15.27 -13.73
CA VAL A 283 19.57 -14.21 -13.04
C VAL A 283 19.98 -13.10 -14.01
N ARG A 284 20.50 -13.45 -15.20
CA ARG A 284 20.92 -12.47 -16.22
C ARG A 284 19.78 -11.56 -16.69
N ALA A 285 18.55 -12.07 -16.78
CA ALA A 285 17.38 -11.28 -17.13
C ALA A 285 17.14 -10.09 -16.18
N TYR A 286 17.68 -10.14 -14.96
CA TYR A 286 17.55 -9.10 -13.93
C TYR A 286 18.87 -8.42 -13.56
N THR A 287 20.01 -8.82 -14.15
CA THR A 287 21.34 -8.24 -13.85
C THR A 287 22.00 -7.55 -15.04
N VAL A 288 21.40 -7.60 -16.24
CA VAL A 288 21.90 -6.88 -17.42
C VAL A 288 21.29 -5.47 -17.44
N PRO A 289 22.08 -4.37 -17.45
CA PRO A 289 21.54 -3.05 -17.72
C PRO A 289 20.93 -3.05 -19.12
N LYS A 290 19.70 -2.53 -19.27
CA LYS A 290 19.08 -2.27 -20.58
C LYS A 290 20.13 -1.61 -21.47
N GLU A 291 20.47 -2.25 -22.59
CA GLU A 291 21.43 -1.72 -23.55
C GLU A 291 21.06 -0.28 -23.90
N GLU A 292 21.96 0.65 -23.57
CA GLU A 292 21.97 1.98 -24.15
C GLU A 292 22.13 1.82 -25.66
N THR A 293 21.11 2.24 -26.41
CA THR A 293 21.26 2.45 -27.84
C THR A 293 22.46 3.37 -28.09
N PRO A 294 23.34 3.05 -29.03
CA PRO A 294 24.66 3.66 -29.13
C PRO A 294 24.58 5.16 -29.39
N GLU A 295 25.42 5.88 -28.65
CA GLU A 295 25.75 7.28 -28.85
C GLU A 295 26.06 7.59 -30.32
N VAL A 296 25.41 8.61 -30.85
CA VAL A 296 25.94 9.40 -31.96
C VAL A 296 26.20 10.79 -31.40
N THR A 297 27.45 11.06 -31.05
CA THR A 297 28.00 12.41 -31.14
C THR A 297 28.72 12.53 -32.49
N PRO A 298 28.74 13.72 -33.11
CA PRO A 298 29.79 14.66 -32.74
C PRO A 298 29.34 16.14 -32.66
N GLU A 299 30.00 16.85 -31.73
CA GLU A 299 30.52 18.22 -31.87
C GLU A 299 29.54 19.39 -32.04
N ALA A 300 29.44 20.26 -31.01
CA ALA A 300 30.20 21.52 -30.93
C ALA A 300 29.49 22.60 -30.07
N GLU A 301 30.32 23.35 -29.34
CA GLU A 301 30.11 24.72 -28.83
C GLU A 301 29.31 24.97 -27.53
N GLU A 302 30.08 25.01 -26.44
CA GLU A 302 30.30 26.17 -25.55
C GLU A 302 29.13 27.11 -25.15
N LYS A 303 29.05 27.28 -23.82
CA LYS A 303 29.01 28.56 -23.04
C LYS A 303 27.70 29.02 -22.36
N LYS A 304 27.89 29.26 -21.05
CA LYS A 304 27.40 30.33 -20.16
C LYS A 304 26.21 30.07 -19.23
N GLU A 305 26.59 29.88 -17.96
CA GLU A 305 26.21 30.62 -16.74
C GLU A 305 25.01 31.60 -16.75
N GLU A 306 24.21 31.40 -15.69
CA GLU A 306 23.57 32.36 -14.76
C GLU A 306 22.29 33.15 -15.09
N ALA A 307 21.43 33.12 -14.05
CA ALA A 307 20.45 34.11 -13.58
C ALA A 307 19.09 34.22 -14.29
N ALA A 308 18.01 33.89 -13.56
CA ALA A 308 17.10 34.91 -13.01
C ALA A 308 15.93 34.25 -12.25
N GLU A 309 15.85 34.52 -10.95
CA GLU A 309 14.59 34.57 -10.22
C GLU A 309 13.70 35.68 -10.80
N GLU A 310 12.41 35.38 -10.99
CA GLU A 310 11.24 36.12 -10.45
C GLU A 310 10.00 35.96 -11.36
N GLU A 311 8.94 35.50 -10.70
CA GLU A 311 7.52 35.64 -11.00
C GLU A 311 6.95 35.01 -12.30
N VAL A 312 5.96 34.12 -12.16
CA VAL A 312 4.53 34.50 -12.20
C VAL A 312 3.66 33.32 -11.74
N LYS A 313 2.74 33.66 -10.84
CA LYS A 313 1.56 32.92 -10.35
C LYS A 313 0.76 32.16 -11.43
N GLN A 314 -0.01 31.19 -10.93
CA GLN A 314 -1.15 30.49 -11.55
C GLN A 314 -0.82 29.36 -12.54
N LYS A 315 -0.90 28.11 -12.08
CA LYS A 315 -1.42 27.00 -12.89
C LYS A 315 -2.36 26.13 -12.05
N GLY A 316 -3.61 26.08 -12.50
CA GLY A 316 -4.67 25.21 -12.00
C GLY A 316 -4.51 23.74 -12.44
N PRO A 317 -5.61 22.96 -12.50
CA PRO A 317 -5.67 21.49 -12.37
C PRO A 317 -5.11 20.64 -13.55
N GLY A 318 -4.07 21.10 -14.25
CA GLY A 318 -3.49 20.42 -15.40
C GLY A 318 -2.51 19.28 -15.10
N ALA A 319 -1.88 19.25 -13.92
CA ALA A 319 -0.86 18.25 -13.59
C ALA A 319 -1.46 16.86 -13.29
N VAL A 320 -2.63 16.82 -12.65
CA VAL A 320 -3.31 15.55 -12.32
C VAL A 320 -3.88 14.88 -13.58
N SER A 321 -4.35 15.69 -14.55
CA SER A 321 -4.81 15.16 -15.85
C SER A 321 -3.70 14.46 -16.64
N ALA A 322 -2.44 14.90 -16.52
CA ALA A 322 -1.31 14.27 -17.21
C ALA A 322 -0.92 12.92 -16.57
N ILE A 323 -1.01 12.82 -15.24
CA ILE A 323 -0.77 11.58 -14.49
C ILE A 323 -1.87 10.54 -14.79
N ILE A 324 -3.14 10.96 -14.80
CA ILE A 324 -4.29 10.08 -15.14
C ILE A 324 -4.22 9.60 -16.60
N GLN A 325 -3.81 10.44 -17.54
CA GLN A 325 -3.64 10.03 -18.95
C GLN A 325 -2.51 9.00 -19.13
N ASN A 326 -1.43 9.09 -18.36
CA ASN A 326 -0.34 8.11 -18.37
C ASN A 326 -0.75 6.77 -17.74
N ILE A 327 -1.54 6.77 -16.65
CA ILE A 327 -2.10 5.54 -16.05
C ILE A 327 -2.99 4.80 -17.05
N LYS A 328 -3.82 5.54 -17.81
CA LYS A 328 -4.72 4.97 -18.84
C LYS A 328 -3.95 4.28 -19.97
N GLY A 329 -2.79 4.81 -20.35
CA GLY A 329 -1.91 4.25 -21.38
C GLY A 329 -1.15 2.97 -20.96
N VAL A 330 -0.93 2.77 -19.66
CA VAL A 330 -0.23 1.60 -19.10
C VAL A 330 -1.22 0.48 -18.73
N LEU A 331 -2.34 0.81 -18.08
CA LEU A 331 -3.38 -0.18 -17.74
C LEU A 331 -4.09 -0.78 -18.96
N GLY A 332 -4.24 -0.01 -20.05
CA GLY A 332 -4.78 -0.51 -21.30
C GLY A 332 -3.93 -1.62 -21.94
N LYS A 333 -2.66 -1.75 -21.56
CA LYS A 333 -1.71 -2.73 -22.11
C LYS A 333 -1.57 -4.01 -21.25
N ILE A 334 -2.13 -4.03 -20.03
CA ILE A 334 -2.00 -5.14 -19.06
C ILE A 334 -3.25 -6.05 -19.03
N LYS A 335 -4.20 -5.89 -19.96
CA LYS A 335 -5.40 -6.75 -20.08
C LYS A 335 -5.14 -8.26 -20.25
N GLY A 336 -3.88 -8.71 -20.34
CA GLY A 336 -3.48 -10.10 -20.60
C GLY A 336 -2.80 -10.85 -19.45
N ILE A 337 -2.72 -10.33 -18.22
CA ILE A 337 -2.10 -11.05 -17.09
C ILE A 337 -3.06 -11.11 -15.90
N ILE A 338 -4.01 -12.05 -15.94
CA ILE A 338 -4.73 -12.51 -14.75
C ILE A 338 -4.34 -13.97 -14.55
N PHE A 339 -3.50 -14.22 -13.56
CA PHE A 339 -3.11 -15.57 -13.15
C PHE A 339 -4.26 -16.30 -12.47
N PRO A 340 -4.53 -17.57 -12.84
CA PRO A 340 -5.49 -18.43 -12.16
C PRO A 340 -4.80 -19.18 -11.01
N ASN A 341 -5.49 -19.38 -9.89
CA ASN A 341 -5.37 -20.66 -9.19
C ASN A 341 -6.56 -20.89 -8.27
N LYS A 342 -7.37 -21.93 -8.57
CA LYS A 342 -7.70 -22.97 -7.59
C LYS A 342 -8.30 -24.20 -8.27
N SER A 343 -7.60 -25.32 -8.06
CA SER A 343 -8.12 -26.68 -7.88
C SER A 343 -9.00 -27.31 -8.98
N LYS A 344 -8.35 -28.09 -9.86
CA LYS A 344 -8.98 -29.21 -10.56
C LYS A 344 -9.20 -30.37 -9.60
N VAL A 345 -10.44 -30.59 -9.16
CA VAL A 345 -10.93 -31.93 -8.87
C VAL A 345 -11.53 -32.44 -10.18
N LYS A 346 -10.98 -33.53 -10.70
CA LYS A 346 -11.52 -34.23 -11.86
C LYS A 346 -12.86 -34.86 -11.45
N GLU A 347 -13.94 -34.42 -12.05
CA GLU A 347 -15.11 -35.28 -12.19
C GLU A 347 -15.36 -35.54 -13.68
N LYS A 348 -15.53 -36.81 -13.97
CA LYS A 348 -15.51 -37.43 -15.28
C LYS A 348 -16.98 -37.58 -15.69
N VAL A 349 -17.43 -36.87 -16.72
CA VAL A 349 -18.72 -37.17 -17.34
C VAL A 349 -18.47 -37.58 -18.77
N GLU A 350 -18.96 -38.78 -19.05
CA GLU A 350 -18.81 -39.52 -20.30
C GLU A 350 -19.49 -38.80 -21.46
N GLU A 351 -18.76 -38.72 -22.56
CA GLU A 351 -19.25 -38.23 -23.84
C GLU A 351 -19.87 -39.41 -24.61
N LYS A 352 -21.16 -39.29 -24.93
CA LYS A 352 -21.84 -40.08 -25.95
C LYS A 352 -22.70 -39.15 -26.80
N GLY A 353 -22.43 -39.14 -28.10
CA GLY A 353 -23.41 -38.75 -29.11
C GLY A 353 -22.89 -37.78 -30.15
N GLU A 354 -22.39 -38.33 -31.25
CA GLU A 354 -22.14 -37.67 -32.53
C GLU A 354 -23.39 -36.94 -33.07
N ARG A 355 -23.17 -35.80 -33.74
CA ARG A 355 -23.68 -35.58 -35.10
C ARG A 355 -22.97 -34.41 -35.79
N GLU A 356 -22.34 -34.75 -36.91
CA GLU A 356 -21.77 -33.85 -37.91
C GLU A 356 -22.87 -33.06 -38.63
N GLY A 357 -22.62 -31.77 -38.81
CA GLY A 357 -23.24 -30.91 -39.79
C GLY A 357 -22.32 -29.71 -39.97
N GLU A 358 -21.81 -29.48 -41.19
CA GLU A 358 -21.03 -28.29 -41.55
C GLU A 358 -21.92 -27.03 -41.46
N GLY A 359 -22.17 -26.57 -40.24
CA GLY A 359 -22.83 -25.30 -39.96
C GLY A 359 -21.80 -24.20 -39.93
N LYS A 360 -22.00 -23.12 -40.71
CA LYS A 360 -21.25 -21.88 -40.53
C LYS A 360 -21.33 -21.49 -39.06
N LYS A 361 -20.18 -21.39 -38.38
CA LYS A 361 -20.13 -20.86 -37.02
C LYS A 361 -20.78 -19.47 -37.02
N PRO A 362 -21.69 -19.18 -36.07
CA PRO A 362 -22.35 -17.88 -36.01
C PRO A 362 -21.28 -16.79 -35.92
N GLN A 363 -21.53 -15.64 -36.56
CA GLN A 363 -20.63 -14.48 -36.54
C GLN A 363 -21.13 -13.37 -35.61
N SER A 364 -22.39 -13.45 -35.19
CA SER A 364 -23.03 -12.52 -34.26
C SER A 364 -23.91 -13.26 -33.24
N LEU A 365 -24.19 -12.64 -32.10
CA LEU A 365 -24.99 -13.25 -31.03
C LEU A 365 -26.43 -13.54 -31.49
N GLU A 366 -26.91 -12.76 -32.44
CA GLU A 366 -28.22 -12.88 -33.09
C GLU A 366 -28.34 -14.14 -33.97
N GLU A 367 -27.22 -14.74 -34.37
CA GLU A 367 -27.18 -15.98 -35.17
C GLU A 367 -27.13 -17.25 -34.31
N ILE A 368 -27.01 -17.12 -32.99
CA ILE A 368 -26.97 -18.27 -32.07
C ILE A 368 -28.39 -18.81 -31.88
N GLU A 369 -28.60 -20.03 -32.35
CA GLU A 369 -29.92 -20.67 -32.31
C GLU A 369 -30.41 -20.90 -30.86
N GLY A 370 -31.62 -20.41 -30.58
CA GLY A 370 -32.26 -20.55 -29.26
C GLY A 370 -32.04 -19.39 -28.31
N LEU A 371 -31.37 -18.31 -28.72
CA LEU A 371 -31.32 -17.06 -27.97
C LEU A 371 -32.47 -16.13 -28.34
N SER A 372 -33.22 -15.65 -27.35
CA SER A 372 -34.18 -14.56 -27.53
C SER A 372 -33.48 -13.21 -27.50
N GLU A 373 -34.10 -12.17 -28.09
CA GLU A 373 -33.56 -10.80 -28.06
C GLU A 373 -33.32 -10.29 -26.64
N GLU A 374 -34.17 -10.70 -25.69
CA GLU A 374 -34.03 -10.35 -24.27
C GLU A 374 -32.77 -10.99 -23.65
N ILE A 375 -32.47 -12.24 -23.99
CA ILE A 375 -31.28 -12.93 -23.49
C ILE A 375 -30.01 -12.35 -24.15
N ILE A 376 -30.06 -12.04 -25.45
CA ILE A 376 -28.95 -11.36 -26.14
C ILE A 376 -28.68 -10.00 -25.50
N LYS A 377 -29.72 -9.24 -25.16
CA LYS A 377 -29.57 -7.96 -24.46
C LYS A 377 -28.92 -8.15 -23.09
N LYS A 378 -29.36 -9.14 -22.30
CA LYS A 378 -28.76 -9.45 -20.99
C LYS A 378 -27.31 -9.93 -21.11
N LEU A 379 -26.96 -10.68 -22.15
CA LEU A 379 -25.59 -11.08 -22.46
C LEU A 379 -24.73 -9.83 -22.72
N LYS A 380 -25.20 -8.90 -23.57
CA LYS A 380 -24.51 -7.64 -23.86
C LYS A 380 -24.36 -6.76 -22.62
N GLU A 381 -25.41 -6.64 -21.80
CA GLU A 381 -25.39 -5.90 -20.53
C GLU A 381 -24.45 -6.55 -19.50
N SER A 382 -24.28 -7.87 -19.58
CA SER A 382 -23.33 -8.63 -18.75
C SER A 382 -21.90 -8.63 -19.30
N GLY A 383 -21.66 -7.94 -20.42
CA GLY A 383 -20.33 -7.76 -21.00
C GLY A 383 -19.95 -8.77 -22.08
N TYR A 384 -20.87 -9.63 -22.53
CA TYR A 384 -20.71 -10.51 -23.68
C TYR A 384 -21.33 -9.85 -24.92
N ARG A 385 -20.56 -8.98 -25.57
CA ARG A 385 -21.06 -8.13 -26.67
C ARG A 385 -20.90 -8.76 -28.03
N ASP A 386 -19.96 -9.70 -28.15
CA ASP A 386 -19.69 -10.48 -29.34
C ASP A 386 -19.40 -11.94 -28.99
N ILE A 387 -19.21 -12.75 -30.04
CA ILE A 387 -18.96 -14.19 -29.91
C ILE A 387 -17.59 -14.48 -29.29
N ASP A 388 -16.60 -13.62 -29.48
CA ASP A 388 -15.26 -13.86 -28.95
C ASP A 388 -15.23 -13.65 -27.44
N GLU A 389 -15.94 -12.63 -26.93
CA GLU A 389 -16.19 -12.47 -25.49
C GLU A 389 -16.98 -13.66 -24.93
N LEU A 390 -17.92 -14.23 -25.69
CA LEU A 390 -18.76 -15.35 -25.27
C LEU A 390 -18.02 -16.70 -25.27
N LYS A 391 -17.03 -16.91 -26.16
CA LYS A 391 -16.19 -18.12 -26.20
C LYS A 391 -15.32 -18.29 -24.97
N GLU A 392 -14.92 -17.17 -24.35
CA GLU A 392 -14.12 -17.17 -23.12
C GLU A 392 -14.99 -17.40 -21.87
N ALA A 393 -16.32 -17.41 -22.01
CA ALA A 393 -17.25 -17.65 -20.92
C ALA A 393 -17.33 -19.14 -20.57
N THR A 394 -17.53 -19.44 -19.29
CA THR A 394 -17.86 -20.78 -18.83
C THR A 394 -19.37 -20.96 -18.65
N VAL A 395 -19.81 -22.22 -18.55
CA VAL A 395 -21.21 -22.55 -18.22
C VAL A 395 -21.63 -21.86 -16.91
N GLU A 396 -20.75 -21.80 -15.92
CA GLU A 396 -21.01 -21.14 -14.64
C GLU A 396 -21.21 -19.63 -14.80
N ASP A 397 -20.43 -18.97 -15.67
CA ASP A 397 -20.56 -17.53 -15.90
C ASP A 397 -21.90 -17.18 -16.57
N LEU A 398 -22.37 -18.03 -17.49
CA LEU A 398 -23.62 -17.79 -18.22
C LEU A 398 -24.87 -18.04 -17.37
N ILE A 399 -24.86 -19.03 -16.46
CA ILE A 399 -25.99 -19.30 -15.56
C ILE A 399 -26.25 -18.15 -14.59
N MET A 400 -25.24 -17.32 -14.31
CA MET A 400 -25.39 -16.12 -13.47
C MET A 400 -26.24 -15.04 -14.14
N ILE A 401 -26.50 -15.14 -15.44
CA ILE A 401 -27.38 -14.24 -16.19
C ILE A 401 -28.81 -14.74 -16.04
N GLU A 402 -29.65 -13.90 -15.44
CA GLU A 402 -31.06 -14.23 -15.20
C GLU A 402 -31.79 -14.59 -16.50
N GLY A 403 -32.27 -15.83 -16.58
CA GLY A 403 -32.96 -16.38 -17.75
C GLY A 403 -32.13 -17.34 -18.58
N ILE A 404 -30.86 -17.56 -18.23
CA ILE A 404 -30.00 -18.62 -18.79
C ILE A 404 -29.85 -19.73 -17.76
N ASP A 405 -30.31 -20.94 -18.09
CA ASP A 405 -30.09 -22.13 -17.30
C ASP A 405 -28.87 -22.93 -17.80
N GLU A 406 -28.50 -23.99 -17.07
CA GLU A 406 -27.31 -24.78 -17.39
C GLU A 406 -27.38 -25.46 -18.76
N GLU A 407 -28.57 -25.89 -19.19
CA GLU A 407 -28.77 -26.52 -20.50
C GLU A 407 -28.62 -25.49 -21.63
N MET A 408 -29.16 -24.30 -21.43
CA MET A 408 -29.04 -23.18 -22.36
C MET A 408 -27.60 -22.68 -22.45
N ALA A 409 -26.89 -22.53 -21.31
CA ALA A 409 -25.49 -22.16 -21.28
C ALA A 409 -24.60 -23.16 -22.05
N LYS A 410 -24.80 -24.47 -21.85
CA LYS A 410 -24.09 -25.51 -22.61
C LYS A 410 -24.41 -25.46 -24.09
N ARG A 411 -25.67 -25.19 -24.46
CA ARG A 411 -26.09 -25.07 -25.86
C ARG A 411 -25.45 -23.86 -26.54
N ILE A 412 -25.41 -22.71 -25.87
CA ILE A 412 -24.78 -21.48 -26.36
C ILE A 412 -23.29 -21.74 -26.65
N LEU A 413 -22.56 -22.28 -25.68
CA LEU A 413 -21.12 -22.56 -25.83
C LEU A 413 -20.83 -23.69 -26.83
N GLY A 414 -21.74 -24.66 -26.98
CA GLY A 414 -21.62 -25.72 -27.98
C GLY A 414 -21.92 -25.27 -29.40
N SER A 415 -22.56 -24.10 -29.58
CA SER A 415 -22.97 -23.58 -30.89
C SER A 415 -21.97 -22.60 -31.50
N ILE A 416 -20.90 -22.24 -30.78
CA ILE A 416 -19.87 -21.25 -31.17
C ILE A 416 -18.48 -21.91 -31.23
#